data_AF-A0A7X6VGN7-F1
#
_entry.id   AF-A0A7X6VGN7-F1
#
_cell.length_a   1.000
_cell.length_b   1.000
_cell.length_c   1.000
_cell.angle_alpha   90.00
_cell.angle_beta   90.00
_cell.angle_gamma   90.00
#
_symmetry.space_group_name_H-M   'P 1'
#
loop_
_entity.id
_entity.type
_entity.pdbx_description
1 polymer ?
#
loop_
_entity_poly.entity_id
_entity_poly.type
_entity_poly.pdbx_seq_one_letter_code
_entity_poly.pdbx_strand_id
1 'polypeptide(L)'
;MKVLIAMPTARYIETHTFLSVYNLERPKDVETPFVAIEGYSVDTSRNMIVKEAIEQKADYILWVDSDMILPEDALIRLLSHNKDIVTGAYAFKDIKSQDLIAFKIGGGQMEFSSINGLTEVGAIGFGCCLTKTEIFDKIEFPYFVFGEDFGEDIYFCKKARAAGFKIYIDPDVKCGHIGKINFQVR
;
A
#
# COMPACT_ATOMS: atom_id res chain seq x y z
N MET A 1 5.83 14.96 -13.29
CA MET A 1 4.94 14.22 -12.37
C MET A 1 5.78 13.84 -11.15
N LYS A 2 5.19 13.88 -9.95
CA LYS A 2 5.86 13.55 -8.68
C LYS A 2 5.12 12.43 -7.96
N VAL A 3 5.83 11.35 -7.64
CA VAL A 3 5.32 10.22 -6.86
C VAL A 3 6.08 10.19 -5.53
N LEU A 4 5.42 10.53 -4.43
CA LEU A 4 6.02 10.37 -3.12
C LEU A 4 6.04 8.89 -2.74
N ILE A 5 7.22 8.28 -2.63
CA ILE A 5 7.37 6.95 -2.07
C ILE A 5 7.38 7.10 -0.55
N ALA A 6 6.36 6.58 0.11
CA ALA A 6 6.11 6.86 1.52
C ALA A 6 5.94 5.60 2.35
N MET A 7 6.58 5.59 3.52
CA MET A 7 6.65 4.42 4.38
C MET A 7 6.34 4.76 5.85
N PRO A 8 5.30 4.17 6.45
CA PRO A 8 5.19 4.15 7.91
C PRO A 8 6.17 3.11 8.47
N THR A 9 6.88 3.46 9.52
CA THR A 9 7.71 2.50 10.27
C THR A 9 7.61 2.76 11.76
N ALA A 10 7.59 1.70 12.56
CA ALA A 10 7.63 1.84 14.01
C ALA A 10 9.04 2.01 14.57
N ARG A 11 10.07 1.47 13.89
CA ARG A 11 11.45 1.37 14.43
C ARG A 11 12.53 1.33 13.36
N TYR A 12 12.33 0.53 12.32
CA TYR A 12 13.35 0.29 11.29
C TYR A 12 12.68 -0.10 9.96
N ILE A 13 13.46 -0.05 8.89
CA ILE A 13 13.07 -0.55 7.56
C ILE A 13 13.87 -1.83 7.34
N GLU A 14 13.22 -2.93 6.94
CA GLU A 14 13.97 -4.14 6.57
C GLU A 14 14.91 -3.82 5.41
N THR A 15 16.16 -4.30 5.46
CA THR A 15 17.16 -3.96 4.44
C THR A 15 16.71 -4.36 3.03
N HIS A 16 16.07 -5.53 2.89
CA HIS A 16 15.53 -5.97 1.61
C HIS A 16 14.34 -5.13 1.13
N THR A 17 13.52 -4.59 2.05
CA THR A 17 12.50 -3.60 1.71
C THR A 17 13.13 -2.36 1.10
N PHE A 18 14.11 -1.76 1.79
CA PHE A 18 14.77 -0.54 1.29
C PHE A 18 15.47 -0.77 -0.05
N LEU A 19 16.18 -1.89 -0.21
CA LEU A 19 16.83 -2.24 -1.48
C LEU A 19 15.80 -2.41 -2.62
N SER A 20 14.65 -3.03 -2.36
CA SER A 20 13.59 -3.18 -3.36
C SER A 20 13.02 -1.83 -3.82
N VAL A 21 12.82 -0.89 -2.88
CA VAL A 21 12.39 0.49 -3.19
C VAL A 21 13.46 1.26 -3.95
N TYR A 22 14.73 1.11 -3.57
CA TYR A 22 15.86 1.76 -4.22
C TYR A 22 15.99 1.32 -5.69
N ASN A 23 15.79 0.02 -5.95
CA ASN A 23 15.91 -0.62 -7.26
C ASN A 23 14.67 -0.48 -8.16
N LEU A 24 13.59 0.15 -7.69
CA LEU A 24 12.41 0.37 -8.54
C LEU A 24 12.80 1.05 -9.85
N GLU A 25 12.30 0.50 -10.95
CA GLU A 25 12.33 1.15 -12.26
C GLU A 25 11.49 2.43 -12.18
N ARG A 26 12.06 3.54 -12.64
CA ARG A 26 11.44 4.87 -12.58
C ARG A 26 11.28 5.43 -13.99
N PRO A 27 10.10 5.93 -14.37
CA PRO A 27 9.97 6.66 -15.63
C PRO A 27 10.88 7.91 -15.61
N LYS A 28 11.50 8.24 -16.75
CA LYS A 28 12.55 9.28 -16.85
C LYS A 28 12.10 10.66 -16.36
N ASP A 29 10.82 10.99 -16.49
CA ASP A 29 10.25 12.32 -16.20
C ASP A 29 9.41 12.32 -14.91
N VAL A 30 9.69 11.38 -14.00
CA VAL A 30 8.97 11.21 -12.73
C VAL A 30 9.92 11.40 -11.56
N GLU A 31 9.66 12.44 -10.77
CA GLU A 31 10.34 12.65 -9.50
C GLU A 31 9.79 11.66 -8.47
N THR A 32 10.67 10.97 -7.75
CA THR A 32 10.30 9.98 -6.74
C THR A 32 10.96 10.27 -5.39
N PRO A 33 10.60 11.37 -4.70
CA PRO A 33 11.09 11.61 -3.35
C PRO A 33 10.68 10.46 -2.42
N PHE A 34 11.52 10.18 -1.43
CA PHE A 34 11.27 9.15 -0.42
C PHE A 34 11.06 9.78 0.94
N VAL A 35 10.03 9.34 1.67
CA VAL A 35 9.82 9.70 3.07
C VAL A 35 9.51 8.45 3.90
N ALA A 36 10.06 8.41 5.10
CA ALA A 36 9.66 7.46 6.13
C ALA A 36 9.17 8.25 7.35
N ILE A 37 7.98 7.91 7.83
CA ILE A 37 7.41 8.49 9.06
C ILE A 37 7.54 7.46 10.18
N GLU A 38 8.38 7.79 11.16
CA GLU A 38 8.58 6.96 12.34
C GLU A 38 7.46 7.19 13.37
N GLY A 39 6.77 6.12 13.77
CA GLY A 39 5.71 6.18 14.76
C GLY A 39 5.08 4.80 15.04
N TYR A 40 4.69 4.57 16.29
CA TYR A 40 4.07 3.30 16.70
C TYR A 40 2.60 3.17 16.27
N SER A 41 1.93 4.29 15.99
CA SER A 41 0.55 4.34 15.51
C SER A 41 0.56 4.48 13.98
N VAL A 42 0.30 3.36 13.30
CA VAL A 42 0.36 3.28 11.83
C VAL A 42 -0.64 4.22 11.16
N ASP A 43 -1.83 4.38 11.73
CA ASP A 43 -2.85 5.31 11.28
C ASP A 43 -2.41 6.77 11.38
N THR A 44 -1.77 7.16 12.51
CA THR A 44 -1.17 8.49 12.64
C THR A 44 -0.06 8.69 11.60
N SER A 45 0.84 7.71 11.43
CA SER A 45 1.92 7.78 10.45
C SER A 45 1.39 7.91 9.01
N ARG A 46 0.34 7.17 8.64
CA ARG A 46 -0.29 7.27 7.32
C ARG A 46 -0.97 8.62 7.11
N ASN A 47 -1.67 9.16 8.12
CA ASN A 47 -2.23 10.52 8.04
C ASN A 47 -1.13 11.59 7.87
N MET A 48 0.01 11.45 8.54
CA MET A 48 1.17 12.35 8.38
C MET A 48 1.80 12.23 6.98
N ILE A 49 1.86 11.02 6.40
CA ILE A 49 2.30 10.83 5.01
C ILE A 49 1.41 11.60 4.04
N VAL A 50 0.08 11.59 4.22
CA VAL A 50 -0.82 12.38 3.36
C VAL A 50 -0.48 13.87 3.44
N LYS A 51 -0.25 14.38 4.65
CA LYS A 51 0.17 15.78 4.85
C LYS A 51 1.47 16.08 4.11
N GLU A 52 2.48 15.22 4.23
CA GLU A 52 3.76 15.36 3.52
C GLU A 52 3.58 15.37 2.00
N ALA A 53 2.75 14.48 1.47
CA ALA A 53 2.44 14.42 0.03
C ALA A 53 1.82 15.72 -0.49
N ILE A 54 0.87 16.29 0.27
CA ILE A 54 0.22 17.56 -0.06
C ILE A 54 1.23 18.71 0.00
N GLU A 55 2.04 18.78 1.07
CA GLU A 55 3.06 19.83 1.25
C GLU A 55 4.12 19.79 0.14
N GLN A 56 4.55 18.60 -0.28
CA GLN A 56 5.48 18.41 -1.38
C GLN A 56 4.84 18.55 -2.77
N LYS A 57 3.52 18.75 -2.85
CA LYS A 57 2.74 18.80 -4.11
C LYS A 57 2.98 17.54 -4.97
N ALA A 58 2.94 16.37 -4.34
CA ALA A 58 3.03 15.10 -5.03
C ALA A 58 1.72 14.79 -5.77
N ASP A 59 1.80 14.26 -6.99
CA ASP A 59 0.64 13.83 -7.78
C ASP A 59 0.12 12.47 -7.29
N TYR A 60 1.03 11.61 -6.83
CA TYR A 60 0.73 10.28 -6.30
C TYR A 60 1.50 10.00 -5.03
N ILE A 61 1.00 9.03 -4.26
CA ILE A 61 1.67 8.41 -3.12
C ILE A 61 1.81 6.93 -3.42
N LEU A 62 3.04 6.42 -3.46
CA LEU A 62 3.33 4.98 -3.41
C LEU A 62 3.56 4.59 -1.95
N TRP A 63 2.56 3.95 -1.36
CA TRP A 63 2.58 3.40 -0.01
C TRP A 63 3.36 2.09 0.02
N VAL A 64 4.36 2.02 0.91
CA VAL A 64 5.18 0.83 1.12
C VAL A 64 5.29 0.55 2.62
N ASP A 65 4.91 -0.64 3.07
CA ASP A 65 5.14 -1.03 4.46
C ASP A 65 6.61 -1.44 4.67
N SER A 66 7.13 -1.26 5.89
CA SER A 66 8.56 -1.41 6.20
C SER A 66 9.14 -2.82 6.04
N ASP A 67 8.30 -3.83 5.82
CA ASP A 67 8.64 -5.24 5.65
C ASP A 67 8.13 -5.83 4.30
N MET A 68 7.90 -4.98 3.29
CA MET A 68 7.46 -5.38 1.95
C MET A 68 8.59 -5.37 0.90
N ILE A 69 8.64 -6.39 0.06
CA ILE A 69 9.57 -6.48 -1.08
C ILE A 69 8.79 -6.25 -2.37
N LEU A 70 9.06 -5.15 -3.07
CA LEU A 70 8.40 -4.83 -4.32
C LEU A 70 9.17 -5.40 -5.52
N PRO A 71 8.50 -5.86 -6.60
CA PRO A 71 9.18 -6.12 -7.86
C PRO A 71 9.66 -4.80 -8.48
N GLU A 72 10.76 -4.85 -9.25
CA GLU A 72 11.42 -3.66 -9.80
C GLU A 72 10.47 -2.83 -10.70
N ASP A 73 9.58 -3.50 -11.44
CA ASP A 73 8.61 -2.87 -12.34
C ASP A 73 7.33 -2.38 -11.64
N ALA A 74 7.19 -2.55 -10.31
CA ALA A 74 5.96 -2.25 -9.57
C ALA A 74 5.45 -0.83 -9.83
N LEU A 75 6.32 0.17 -9.71
CA LEU A 75 5.92 1.58 -9.87
C LEU A 75 5.41 1.86 -11.29
N ILE A 76 6.14 1.40 -12.32
CA ILE A 76 5.76 1.61 -13.72
C ILE A 76 4.43 0.93 -14.02
N ARG A 77 4.25 -0.32 -13.56
CA ARG A 77 3.00 -1.06 -13.76
C ARG A 77 1.82 -0.39 -13.10
N LEU A 78 1.93 -0.03 -11.81
CA LEU A 78 0.86 0.63 -11.07
C LEU A 78 0.48 1.98 -11.70
N LEU A 79 1.46 2.79 -12.12
CA LEU A 79 1.22 4.05 -12.83
C LEU A 79 0.51 3.82 -14.17
N SER A 80 0.88 2.76 -14.91
CA SER A 80 0.33 2.49 -16.25
C SER A 80 -1.19 2.24 -16.26
N HIS A 81 -1.76 1.81 -15.13
CA HIS A 81 -3.21 1.55 -15.00
C HIS A 81 -4.06 2.82 -14.93
N ASN A 82 -3.44 3.96 -14.60
CA ASN A 82 -4.11 5.26 -14.44
C ASN A 82 -5.39 5.17 -13.59
N LYS A 83 -5.29 4.54 -12.42
CA LYS A 83 -6.37 4.42 -11.43
C LYS A 83 -6.14 5.36 -10.27
N ASP A 84 -7.22 5.76 -9.61
CA ASP A 84 -7.14 6.60 -8.42
C ASP A 84 -6.52 5.82 -7.24
N ILE A 85 -6.80 4.52 -7.15
CA ILE A 85 -6.26 3.59 -6.16
C ILE A 85 -5.99 2.24 -6.83
N VAL A 86 -4.73 1.78 -6.79
CA VAL A 86 -4.33 0.46 -7.31
C VAL A 86 -3.21 -0.14 -6.46
N THR A 87 -3.29 -1.44 -6.17
CA THR A 87 -2.33 -2.15 -5.31
C THR A 87 -1.71 -3.34 -6.03
N GLY A 88 -0.52 -3.74 -5.56
CA GLY A 88 0.05 -5.05 -5.87
C GLY A 88 -0.57 -6.16 -5.02
N ALA A 89 -0.32 -7.41 -5.42
CA ALA A 89 -0.76 -8.59 -4.71
C ALA A 89 0.30 -9.10 -3.72
N TYR A 90 -0.12 -9.32 -2.47
CA TYR A 90 0.72 -9.91 -1.43
C TYR A 90 -0.12 -10.59 -0.34
N ALA A 91 0.53 -11.53 0.35
CA ALA A 91 -0.11 -12.38 1.34
C ALA A 91 -0.07 -11.80 2.76
N PHE A 92 -0.96 -12.29 3.62
CA PHE A 92 -0.86 -12.13 5.07
C PHE A 92 0.45 -12.74 5.59
N LYS A 93 0.94 -12.20 6.70
CA LYS A 93 2.08 -12.73 7.44
C LYS A 93 1.67 -13.91 8.33
N ASP A 94 1.04 -14.90 7.72
CA ASP A 94 0.70 -16.16 8.35
C ASP A 94 1.56 -17.27 7.72
N ILE A 95 2.22 -18.05 8.55
CA ILE A 95 3.05 -19.17 8.08
C ILE A 95 2.19 -20.36 7.64
N LYS A 96 0.93 -20.41 8.09
CA LYS A 96 -0.04 -21.46 7.79
C LYS A 96 -0.88 -21.16 6.56
N SER A 97 -1.07 -19.88 6.23
CA SER A 97 -1.79 -19.47 5.03
C SER A 97 -1.07 -18.31 4.33
N GLN A 98 -0.90 -18.45 3.01
CA GLN A 98 -0.37 -17.38 2.15
C GLN A 98 -1.53 -16.64 1.47
N ASP A 99 -2.61 -16.43 2.22
CA ASP A 99 -3.82 -15.89 1.66
C ASP A 99 -3.64 -14.41 1.31
N LEU A 100 -4.23 -14.01 0.20
CA LEU A 100 -4.15 -12.66 -0.33
C LEU A 100 -4.79 -11.65 0.62
N ILE A 101 -4.13 -10.50 0.82
CA ILE A 101 -4.70 -9.34 1.53
C ILE A 101 -5.58 -8.51 0.59
N ALA A 102 -6.70 -9.09 0.15
CA ALA A 102 -7.72 -8.40 -0.64
C ALA A 102 -9.11 -8.92 -0.28
N PHE A 103 -10.09 -8.00 -0.25
CA PHE A 103 -11.47 -8.31 0.15
C PHE A 103 -12.45 -7.98 -0.97
N LYS A 104 -13.51 -8.78 -1.09
CA LYS A 104 -14.58 -8.58 -2.08
C LYS A 104 -15.40 -7.34 -1.76
N ILE A 105 -16.05 -6.80 -2.80
CA ILE A 105 -17.13 -5.82 -2.63
C ILE A 105 -18.26 -6.49 -1.83
N GLY A 106 -18.58 -5.95 -0.65
CA GLY A 106 -19.56 -6.53 0.26
C GLY A 106 -18.97 -7.36 1.41
N GLY A 107 -17.66 -7.54 1.45
CA GLY A 107 -16.95 -8.24 2.52
C GLY A 107 -16.55 -9.68 2.17
N GLY A 108 -15.69 -10.25 3.00
CA GLY A 108 -15.09 -11.56 2.77
C GLY A 108 -13.79 -11.49 1.97
N GLN A 109 -12.85 -12.36 2.31
CA GLN A 109 -11.53 -12.41 1.68
C GLN A 109 -11.61 -12.97 0.25
N MET A 110 -10.68 -12.54 -0.59
CA MET A 110 -10.50 -13.05 -1.95
C MET A 110 -9.39 -14.09 -1.98
N GLU A 111 -9.60 -15.15 -2.75
CA GLU A 111 -8.53 -16.09 -3.09
C GLU A 111 -7.73 -15.52 -4.26
N PHE A 112 -6.41 -15.63 -4.21
CA PHE A 112 -5.54 -15.13 -5.28
C PHE A 112 -5.85 -15.76 -6.64
N SER A 113 -6.18 -17.05 -6.67
CA SER A 113 -6.59 -17.81 -7.85
C SER A 113 -7.84 -17.25 -8.56
N SER A 114 -8.67 -16.49 -7.84
CA SER A 114 -9.89 -15.90 -8.39
C SER A 114 -9.64 -14.57 -9.13
N ILE A 115 -8.43 -14.03 -9.06
CA ILE A 115 -8.07 -12.74 -9.64
C ILE A 115 -7.36 -12.94 -10.97
N ASN A 116 -7.95 -12.40 -12.04
CA ASN A 116 -7.42 -12.50 -13.39
C ASN A 116 -7.28 -11.10 -13.99
N GLY A 117 -6.04 -10.65 -14.17
CA GLY A 117 -5.75 -9.28 -14.59
C GLY A 117 -6.23 -8.23 -13.57
N LEU A 118 -6.23 -6.96 -14.00
CA LEU A 118 -6.63 -5.84 -13.16
C LEU A 118 -8.09 -6.00 -12.69
N THR A 119 -8.30 -6.14 -11.39
CA THR A 119 -9.61 -6.49 -10.80
C THR A 119 -10.04 -5.44 -9.79
N GLU A 120 -11.33 -5.05 -9.81
CA GLU A 120 -11.91 -4.17 -8.80
C GLU A 120 -12.16 -4.93 -7.48
N VAL A 121 -11.77 -4.35 -6.36
CA VAL A 121 -11.84 -4.97 -5.02
C VAL A 121 -12.52 -4.05 -4.01
N GLY A 122 -13.00 -4.63 -2.92
CA GLY A 122 -13.72 -3.93 -1.87
C GLY A 122 -12.82 -3.26 -0.84
N ALA A 123 -11.69 -3.88 -0.50
CA ALA A 123 -10.65 -3.34 0.38
C ALA A 123 -9.31 -4.07 0.18
N ILE A 124 -8.22 -3.41 0.54
CA ILE A 124 -6.83 -3.85 0.37
C ILE A 124 -6.01 -3.43 1.59
N GLY A 125 -4.82 -4.01 1.76
CA GLY A 125 -3.80 -3.41 2.60
C GLY A 125 -3.01 -2.30 1.89
N PHE A 126 -2.11 -1.66 2.63
CA PHE A 126 -1.30 -0.52 2.15
C PHE A 126 0.21 -0.79 2.10
N GLY A 127 0.59 -2.06 1.91
CA GLY A 127 1.99 -2.51 1.83
C GLY A 127 2.65 -2.32 0.47
N CYS A 128 1.87 -2.25 -0.61
CA CYS A 128 2.30 -1.83 -1.95
C CYS A 128 1.11 -1.24 -2.71
N CYS A 129 0.71 -0.03 -2.34
CA CYS A 129 -0.47 0.64 -2.89
C CYS A 129 -0.07 1.96 -3.53
N LEU A 130 -0.60 2.27 -4.71
CA LEU A 130 -0.47 3.57 -5.36
C LEU A 130 -1.82 4.28 -5.29
N THR A 131 -1.80 5.51 -4.78
CA THR A 131 -2.97 6.39 -4.76
C THR A 131 -2.65 7.72 -5.41
N LYS A 132 -3.59 8.32 -6.13
CA LYS A 132 -3.49 9.74 -6.47
C LYS A 132 -3.63 10.58 -5.20
N THR A 133 -2.87 11.65 -5.07
CA THR A 133 -2.97 12.55 -3.91
C THR A 133 -4.30 13.30 -3.87
N GLU A 134 -4.88 13.63 -5.03
CA GLU A 134 -6.15 14.38 -5.14
C GLU A 134 -7.36 13.66 -4.50
N ILE A 135 -7.26 12.36 -4.22
CA ILE A 135 -8.36 11.65 -3.55
C ILE A 135 -8.61 12.21 -2.15
N PHE A 136 -7.55 12.70 -1.49
CA PHE A 136 -7.59 13.23 -0.13
C PHE A 136 -8.30 14.60 -0.05
N ASP A 137 -8.53 15.26 -1.18
CA ASP A 137 -9.38 16.47 -1.26
C ASP A 137 -10.88 16.12 -1.21
N LYS A 138 -11.25 14.88 -1.53
CA LYS A 138 -12.65 14.41 -1.64
C LYS A 138 -13.10 13.54 -0.47
N ILE A 139 -12.20 13.19 0.43
CA ILE A 139 -12.51 12.47 1.67
C ILE A 139 -12.14 13.34 2.87
N GLU A 140 -12.96 13.31 3.91
CA GLU A 140 -12.71 14.12 5.10
C GLU A 140 -11.55 13.55 5.94
N PHE A 141 -10.80 14.39 6.63
CA PHE A 141 -9.86 13.96 7.67
C PHE A 141 -10.63 13.46 8.92
N PRO A 142 -10.15 12.45 9.68
CA PRO A 142 -8.97 11.62 9.45
C PRO A 142 -9.14 10.64 8.29
N TYR A 143 -8.06 10.38 7.54
CA TYR A 143 -8.09 9.51 6.37
C TYR A 143 -7.92 8.03 6.75
N PHE A 144 -7.03 7.78 7.69
CA PHE A 144 -6.75 6.47 8.29
C PHE A 144 -7.11 6.51 9.77
N VAL A 145 -7.83 5.50 10.25
CA VAL A 145 -8.19 5.35 11.67
C VAL A 145 -8.15 3.87 12.01
N PHE A 146 -7.35 3.50 13.01
CA PHE A 146 -7.38 2.14 13.52
C PHE A 146 -8.65 1.95 14.39
N GLY A 147 -9.54 1.05 13.97
CA GLY A 147 -10.78 0.75 14.68
C GLY A 147 -10.67 -0.51 15.56
N GLU A 148 -11.65 -0.72 16.44
CA GLU A 148 -11.72 -1.95 17.25
C GLU A 148 -11.94 -3.20 16.37
N ASP A 149 -12.75 -3.08 15.31
CA ASP A 149 -13.17 -4.20 14.45
C ASP A 149 -12.45 -4.27 13.10
N PHE A 150 -11.62 -3.28 12.75
CA PHE A 150 -10.94 -3.22 11.45
C PHE A 150 -9.66 -2.39 11.48
N GLY A 151 -8.70 -2.79 10.62
CA GLY A 151 -7.46 -2.04 10.38
C GLY A 151 -7.68 -0.69 9.71
N GLU A 152 -6.68 0.18 9.81
CA GLU A 152 -6.73 1.55 9.30
C GLU A 152 -6.83 1.63 7.77
N ASP A 153 -6.28 0.62 7.09
CA ASP A 153 -6.36 0.39 5.65
C ASP A 153 -7.80 0.11 5.20
N ILE A 154 -8.52 -0.76 5.93
CA ILE A 154 -9.92 -1.08 5.67
C ILE A 154 -10.81 0.13 5.94
N TYR A 155 -10.52 0.93 6.97
CA TYR A 155 -11.20 2.19 7.22
C TYR A 155 -11.09 3.12 6.01
N PHE A 156 -9.87 3.35 5.53
CA PHE A 156 -9.62 4.17 4.35
C PHE A 156 -10.35 3.63 3.12
N CYS A 157 -10.28 2.33 2.86
CA CYS A 157 -10.94 1.71 1.71
C CYS A 157 -12.46 1.93 1.72
N LYS A 158 -13.10 1.78 2.89
CA LYS A 158 -14.54 2.06 3.04
C LYS A 158 -14.85 3.52 2.76
N LYS A 159 -14.04 4.44 3.30
CA LYS A 159 -14.22 5.89 3.14
C LYS A 159 -14.04 6.33 1.68
N ALA A 160 -12.99 5.86 1.01
CA ALA A 160 -12.74 6.14 -0.39
C ALA A 160 -13.90 5.63 -1.29
N ARG A 161 -14.39 4.42 -1.03
CA ARG A 161 -15.52 3.87 -1.79
C ARG A 161 -16.83 4.61 -1.52
N ALA A 162 -17.08 5.07 -0.29
CA ALA A 162 -18.23 5.92 0.02
C ALA A 162 -18.18 7.27 -0.73
N ALA A 163 -16.98 7.78 -1.02
CA ALA A 163 -16.77 8.96 -1.87
C ALA A 163 -16.80 8.64 -3.39
N GLY A 164 -17.12 7.41 -3.78
CA GLY A 164 -17.27 6.99 -5.18
C GLY A 164 -15.99 6.51 -5.87
N PHE A 165 -14.87 6.42 -5.15
CA PHE A 165 -13.64 5.87 -5.72
C PHE A 165 -13.69 4.35 -5.84
N LYS A 166 -12.97 3.83 -6.83
CA LYS A 166 -12.79 2.39 -7.06
C LYS A 166 -11.37 1.97 -6.71
N ILE A 167 -11.25 0.79 -6.13
CA ILE A 167 -9.98 0.21 -5.69
C ILE A 167 -9.68 -0.97 -6.60
N TYR A 168 -8.46 -1.04 -7.10
CA TYR A 168 -8.04 -2.11 -7.99
C TYR A 168 -6.82 -2.86 -7.45
N ILE A 169 -6.69 -4.10 -7.86
CA ILE A 169 -5.50 -4.92 -7.64
C ILE A 169 -4.95 -5.40 -8.98
N ASP A 170 -3.63 -5.27 -9.16
CA ASP A 170 -2.89 -5.92 -10.23
C ASP A 170 -2.24 -7.20 -9.69
N PRO A 171 -2.72 -8.40 -10.08
CA PRO A 171 -2.19 -9.67 -9.59
C PRO A 171 -0.77 -9.98 -10.10
N ASP A 172 -0.28 -9.25 -11.11
CA ASP A 172 1.07 -9.44 -11.65
C ASP A 172 2.14 -8.65 -10.88
N VAL A 173 1.75 -7.60 -10.14
CA VAL A 173 2.63 -6.90 -9.21
C VAL A 173 2.69 -7.71 -7.91
N LYS A 174 3.49 -8.79 -7.91
CA LYS A 174 3.58 -9.73 -6.78
C LYS A 174 4.67 -9.29 -5.80
N CYS A 175 4.26 -8.87 -4.61
CA CYS A 175 5.19 -8.43 -3.57
C CYS A 175 5.50 -9.55 -2.57
N GLY A 176 6.72 -9.55 -2.06
CA GLY A 176 7.11 -10.36 -0.91
C GLY A 176 6.73 -9.66 0.40
N HIS A 177 6.50 -10.44 1.45
CA HIS A 177 6.19 -9.95 2.80
C HIS A 177 7.13 -10.63 3.80
N ILE A 178 8.02 -9.85 4.42
CA ILE A 178 9.11 -10.37 5.25
C ILE A 178 8.57 -10.83 6.60
N GLY A 179 8.75 -12.12 6.90
CA GLY A 179 8.50 -12.74 8.21
C GLY A 179 9.77 -13.07 8.98
N LYS A 180 9.69 -13.16 10.32
CA LYS A 180 10.79 -13.62 11.18
C LYS A 180 10.37 -14.85 11.96
N ILE A 181 11.28 -15.81 12.09
CA ILE A 181 11.12 -17.01 12.92
C ILE A 181 12.25 -17.05 13.95
N ASN A 182 11.92 -17.46 15.17
CA ASN A 182 12.91 -17.63 16.24
C ASN A 182 13.43 -19.08 16.26
N PHE A 183 14.73 -19.24 16.43
CA PHE A 183 15.35 -20.55 16.62
C PHE A 183 15.69 -20.75 18.10
N GLN A 184 15.34 -21.92 18.64
CA GLN A 184 15.69 -22.32 20.01
C GLN A 184 16.68 -23.48 19.96
N VAL A 185 17.63 -23.48 20.89
CA VAL A 185 18.49 -24.64 21.15
C VAL A 185 17.62 -25.79 21.64
N ARG A 186 17.84 -27.00 21.11
CA ARG A 186 17.12 -28.22 21.50
C ARG A 186 17.80 -28.92 22.65
#